data_AF-A0A3D3ICQ0-F1
#
_entry.id   AF-A0A3D3ICQ0-F1
#
_cell.length_a   1.000
_cell.length_b   1.000
_cell.length_c   1.000
_cell.angle_alpha   90.00
_cell.angle_beta   90.00
_cell.angle_gamma   90.00
#
_symmetry.space_group_name_H-M   'P 1'
#
loop_
_entity.id
_entity.type
_entity.pdbx_description
1 polymer ?
#
loop_
_entity_poly.entity_id
_entity_poly.type
_entity_poly.pdbx_seq_one_letter_code
_entity_poly.pdbx_strand_id
1 'polypeptide(L)'
;MRNPYIVGPWVSGTNFYGREAIIEDLLDENHKCIYLIGNRRIGKTSLLHKIEEEVQKISEIPIFLDLQLTPEGGIRRMARSLYEEVLRKSR
;
A
#
# COMPACT_ATOMS: atom_id res chain seq x y z
N MET A 1 -24.74 11.34 10.71
CA MET A 1 -23.54 11.32 11.58
C MET A 1 -22.33 10.83 10.77
N ARG A 2 -21.25 11.61 10.70
CA ARG A 2 -19.98 11.23 10.06
C ARG A 2 -19.11 10.59 11.15
N ASN A 3 -18.77 9.31 11.04
CA ASN A 3 -17.96 8.64 12.05
C ASN A 3 -16.55 9.28 12.06
N PRO A 4 -16.09 9.86 13.20
CA PRO A 4 -14.82 10.59 13.28
C PRO A 4 -13.58 9.68 13.11
N TYR A 5 -13.76 8.36 13.24
CA TYR A 5 -12.73 7.35 12.98
C TYR A 5 -12.78 6.77 11.55
N ILE A 6 -13.69 7.26 10.71
CA ILE A 6 -13.70 7.01 9.27
C ILE A 6 -13.06 8.22 8.59
N VAL A 7 -11.74 8.26 8.68
CA VAL A 7 -10.92 9.21 7.92
C VAL A 7 -10.77 8.67 6.49
N GLY A 8 -10.80 9.59 5.52
CA GLY A 8 -11.00 9.31 4.09
C GLY A 8 -9.86 8.54 3.40
N PRO A 9 -9.10 9.17 2.49
CA PRO A 9 -8.00 8.50 1.78
C PRO A 9 -6.93 7.97 2.76
N TRP A 10 -5.98 7.19 2.24
CA TRP A 10 -4.80 6.78 2.99
C TRP A 10 -4.06 8.01 3.57
N VAL A 11 -3.37 7.78 4.68
CA VAL A 11 -2.68 8.83 5.45
C VAL A 11 -1.21 8.88 5.05
N SER A 12 -0.65 10.08 4.91
CA SER A 12 0.72 10.30 4.43
C SER A 12 1.39 11.52 5.06
N GLY A 13 2.68 11.71 4.75
CA GLY A 13 3.48 12.83 5.24
C GLY A 13 3.50 12.90 6.77
N THR A 14 3.36 14.10 7.31
CA THR A 14 3.37 14.36 8.77
C THR A 14 2.19 13.77 9.52
N ASN A 15 1.12 13.34 8.82
CA ASN A 15 -0.02 12.68 9.44
C ASN A 15 0.21 11.17 9.63
N PHE A 16 1.21 10.59 8.97
CA PHE A 16 1.63 9.21 9.18
C PHE A 16 2.69 9.19 10.29
N TYR A 17 2.40 8.49 11.39
CA TYR A 17 3.28 8.45 12.56
C TYR A 17 3.43 7.03 13.09
N GLY A 18 4.59 6.75 13.69
CA GLY A 18 4.94 5.44 14.21
C GLY A 18 5.22 4.42 13.11
N ARG A 19 5.34 3.15 13.53
CA ARG A 19 5.56 1.97 12.67
C ARG A 19 6.97 1.86 12.08
N GLU A 20 7.93 2.61 12.60
CA GLU A 20 9.32 2.62 12.15
C GLU A 20 9.91 1.21 12.16
N ALA A 21 9.79 0.48 13.27
CA ALA A 21 10.28 -0.89 13.37
C ALA A 21 9.60 -1.87 12.40
N ILE A 22 8.31 -1.65 12.07
CA ILE A 22 7.61 -2.48 11.09
C ILE A 22 8.08 -2.12 9.67
N ILE A 23 8.33 -0.84 9.39
CA ILE A 23 8.84 -0.41 8.09
C ILE A 23 10.23 -0.98 7.85
N GLU A 24 11.12 -0.90 8.84
CA GLU A 24 12.46 -1.49 8.78
C GLU A 24 12.40 -3.00 8.51
N ASP A 25 11.55 -3.74 9.22
CA ASP A 25 11.34 -5.18 9.02
C ASP A 25 10.77 -5.51 7.63
N LEU A 26 9.82 -4.72 7.13
CA LEU A 26 9.21 -4.92 5.81
C LEU A 26 10.18 -4.62 4.65
N LEU A 27 11.20 -3.80 4.87
CA LEU A 27 12.22 -3.44 3.87
C LEU A 27 13.43 -4.38 3.90
N ASP A 28 13.50 -5.33 4.83
CA ASP A 28 14.54 -6.36 4.84
C ASP A 28 14.35 -7.30 3.63
N GLU A 29 15.37 -7.40 2.77
CA GLU A 29 15.38 -8.19 1.52
C GLU A 29 15.18 -9.70 1.73
N ASN A 30 15.21 -10.19 2.97
CA ASN A 30 15.05 -11.61 3.29
C ASN A 30 13.62 -12.15 3.07
N HIS A 31 12.65 -11.29 2.79
CA HIS A 31 11.25 -11.69 2.65
C HIS A 31 10.76 -11.71 1.19
N LYS A 32 10.47 -12.91 0.66
CA LYS A 32 9.85 -13.08 -0.67
C LYS A 32 8.36 -12.75 -0.69
N CYS A 33 7.68 -12.85 0.45
CA CYS A 33 6.25 -12.60 0.58
C CYS A 33 5.93 -12.25 2.03
N ILE A 34 5.17 -11.18 2.22
CA ILE A 34 4.75 -10.72 3.55
C ILE A 34 3.24 -10.55 3.55
N TYR A 35 2.59 -11.05 4.61
CA TYR A 35 1.16 -10.89 4.80
C TYR A 35 0.85 -9.96 5.97
N LEU A 36 0.43 -8.73 5.65
CA LEU A 36 0.09 -7.71 6.64
C LEU A 36 -1.36 -7.90 7.13
N ILE A 37 -1.52 -8.55 8.29
CA ILE A 37 -2.84 -8.80 8.90
C ILE A 37 -3.19 -7.69 9.89
N GLY A 38 -4.47 -7.31 9.92
CA GLY A 38 -5.00 -6.46 10.97
C GLY A 38 -6.43 -6.00 10.71
N ASN A 39 -7.07 -5.41 11.71
CA ASN A 39 -8.46 -4.95 11.62
C ASN A 39 -8.70 -3.90 10.51
N ARG A 40 -9.95 -3.77 10.06
CA ARG A 40 -10.34 -2.71 9.12
C ARG A 40 -10.00 -1.34 9.74
N ARG A 41 -9.41 -0.44 8.94
CA ARG A 41 -9.00 0.92 9.33
C ARG A 41 -7.83 1.05 10.31
N ILE A 42 -7.02 0.00 10.51
CA ILE A 42 -5.79 0.09 11.32
C ILE A 42 -4.59 0.74 10.58
N GLY A 43 -4.81 1.31 9.39
CA GLY A 43 -3.76 1.97 8.61
C GLY A 43 -2.94 1.09 7.67
N LYS A 44 -3.38 -0.14 7.35
CA LYS A 44 -2.65 -1.05 6.45
C LYS A 44 -2.38 -0.44 5.07
N THR A 45 -3.39 0.16 4.44
CA THR A 45 -3.24 0.81 3.13
C THR A 45 -2.27 2.00 3.20
N SER A 46 -2.33 2.80 4.27
CA SER A 46 -1.37 3.89 4.51
C SER A 46 0.05 3.35 4.66
N LEU A 47 0.24 2.25 5.40
CA LEU A 47 1.56 1.62 5.57
C LEU A 47 2.11 1.12 4.23
N LEU A 48 1.29 0.47 3.40
CA LEU A 48 1.73 0.00 2.08
C LEU A 48 2.15 1.14 1.16
N HIS A 49 1.44 2.28 1.15
CA HIS A 49 1.90 3.48 0.44
C HIS A 49 3.19 4.05 1.04
N LYS A 50 3.36 3.99 2.37
CA LYS A 50 4.60 4.42 2.99
C LYS A 50 5.79 3.56 2.55
N ILE A 51 5.62 2.24 2.50
CA ILE A 51 6.64 1.32 1.96
C ILE A 51 6.93 1.63 0.50
N GLU A 52 5.90 1.88 -0.32
CA GLU A 52 6.07 2.29 -1.71
C GLU A 52 6.96 3.56 -1.83
N GLU A 53 6.72 4.57 -1.00
CA GLU A 53 7.55 5.79 -0.95
C GLU A 53 9.02 5.48 -0.57
N GLU A 54 9.25 4.61 0.42
CA GLU A 54 10.60 4.27 0.86
C GLU A 54 11.36 3.42 -0.19
N VAL A 55 10.69 2.45 -0.82
CA VAL A 55 11.25 1.63 -1.90
C VAL A 55 11.61 2.49 -3.13
N GLN A 56 10.82 3.53 -3.44
CA GLN A 56 11.16 4.46 -4.51
C GLN A 56 12.47 5.22 -4.28
N LYS A 57 12.88 5.45 -3.02
CA LYS A 57 14.14 6.15 -2.71
C LYS A 57 15.38 5.32 -2.98
N ILE A 58 15.25 3.98 -2.97
CA ILE A 58 16.37 3.04 -3.20
C ILE A 58 16.51 2.62 -4.67
N SER A 59 15.90 3.38 -5.60
CA SER A 59 15.97 3.17 -7.05
C SER A 59 15.23 1.95 -7.60
N GLU A 60 14.28 1.39 -6.85
CA GLU A 60 13.34 0.40 -7.35
C GLU A 60 12.02 1.04 -7.80
N ILE A 61 11.31 0.38 -8.72
CA ILE A 61 9.97 0.78 -9.17
C ILE A 61 8.96 -0.14 -8.48
N PRO A 62 8.47 0.21 -7.27
CA PRO A 62 7.44 -0.60 -6.62
C PRO A 62 6.16 -0.57 -7.44
N ILE A 63 5.32 -1.59 -7.36
CA ILE A 63 4.03 -1.65 -8.06
C ILE A 63 2.93 -1.82 -7.02
N PHE A 64 2.06 -0.82 -6.89
CA PHE A 64 0.90 -0.90 -6.00
C PHE A 64 -0.31 -1.46 -6.74
N LEU A 65 -0.88 -2.56 -6.25
CA LEU A 65 -2.08 -3.18 -6.81
C LEU A 65 -3.25 -3.05 -5.84
N ASP A 66 -4.24 -2.21 -6.16
CA ASP A 66 -5.45 -2.09 -5.33
C ASP A 66 -6.50 -3.13 -5.72
N LEU A 67 -6.53 -4.21 -4.94
CA LEU A 67 -7.48 -5.30 -5.12
C LEU A 67 -8.76 -5.15 -4.27
N GLN A 68 -8.92 -4.05 -3.52
CA GLN A 68 -10.10 -3.86 -2.67
C GLN A 68 -11.40 -3.87 -3.46
N LEU A 69 -12.46 -4.44 -2.88
CA LEU A 69 -13.81 -4.48 -3.48
C LEU A 69 -13.87 -5.21 -4.84
N THR A 70 -13.14 -6.32 -4.99
CA THR A 70 -13.28 -7.19 -6.17
C THR A 70 -14.43 -8.18 -5.96
N PRO A 71 -15.53 -8.12 -6.75
CA PRO A 71 -16.43 -9.26 -6.88
C PRO A 71 -15.73 -10.40 -7.63
N GLU A 72 -16.32 -11.59 -7.67
CA GLU A 72 -15.79 -12.74 -8.41
C GLU A 72 -15.35 -12.34 -9.84
N GLY A 73 -14.07 -12.61 -10.16
CA GLY A 73 -13.40 -12.09 -11.37
C GLY A 73 -12.07 -11.32 -11.13
N GLY A 74 -11.41 -11.53 -9.99
CA GLY A 74 -10.26 -10.74 -9.50
C GLY A 74 -9.07 -10.55 -10.46
N ILE A 75 -8.85 -11.47 -11.41
CA ILE A 75 -7.74 -11.38 -12.38
C ILE A 75 -7.87 -10.16 -13.31
N ARG A 76 -9.07 -9.82 -13.79
CA ARG A 76 -9.23 -8.66 -14.71
C ARG A 76 -8.95 -7.35 -13.99
N ARG A 77 -9.32 -7.24 -12.72
CA ARG A 77 -9.05 -6.06 -11.89
C ARG A 77 -7.56 -5.96 -11.57
N MET A 78 -6.92 -7.06 -11.22
CA MET A 78 -5.48 -7.11 -11.02
C MET A 78 -4.72 -6.65 -12.27
N ALA A 79 -5.08 -7.20 -13.44
CA ALA A 79 -4.47 -6.80 -14.72
C ALA A 79 -4.68 -5.31 -15.02
N ARG A 80 -5.87 -4.77 -14.76
CA ARG A 80 -6.15 -3.33 -14.91
C ARG A 80 -5.29 -2.48 -13.95
N SER A 81 -5.26 -2.84 -12.66
CA SER A 81 -4.49 -2.11 -11.66
C SER A 81 -3.00 -2.11 -12.00
N LEU A 82 -2.47 -3.25 -12.49
CA LEU A 82 -1.10 -3.34 -12.95
C LEU A 82 -0.84 -2.42 -14.15
N TYR A 83 -1.72 -2.44 -15.15
CA TYR A 83 -1.58 -1.60 -16.33
C TYR A 83 -1.59 -0.09 -15.98
N GLU A 84 -2.55 0.33 -15.14
CA GLU A 84 -2.65 1.72 -14.67
C GLU A 84 -1.41 2.15 -13.89
N GLU A 85 -0.89 1.27 -13.04
CA GLU A 85 0.27 1.55 -12.21
C GLU A 85 1.57 1.64 -13.01
N VAL A 86 1.78 0.73 -13.97
CA VAL A 86 2.92 0.79 -14.89
C VAL A 86 2.90 2.07 -15.71
N LEU A 87 1.74 2.47 -16.24
CA LEU A 87 1.60 3.72 -16.98
C LEU A 87 1.89 4.96 -16.12
N ARG A 88 1.49 4.92 -14.84
CA ARG A 88 1.74 6.01 -13.88
C ARG A 88 3.22 6.20 -13.61
N LYS A 89 3.99 5.12 -13.53
CA LYS A 89 5.43 5.14 -13.18
C LYS A 89 6.39 5.18 -14.38
N SER A 90 5.88 4.98 -15.59
CA SER A 90 6.65 5.10 -16.84
C SER A 90 6.74 6.53 -17.37
N ARG A 91 6.14 7.51 -16.68
CA ARG A 91 6.20 8.94 -16.99
C ARG A 91 7.15 9.65 -16.06
#